data_AF-A0A3L6QNP6-F1
#
_entry.id   AF-A0A3L6QNP6-F1
#
_cell.length_a   1.000
_cell.length_b   1.000
_cell.length_c   1.000
_cell.angle_alpha   90.00
_cell.angle_beta   90.00
_cell.angle_gamma   90.00
#
_symmetry.space_group_name_H-M   'P 1'
#
loop_
_entity.id
_entity.type
_entity.pdbx_description
1 polymer ?
#
loop_
_entity_poly.entity_id
_entity_poly.type
_entity_poly.pdbx_seq_one_letter_code
_entity_poly.pdbx_strand_id
1 'polypeptide(L)'
;MTDIGKATLSVHQGAAAVTFTFRNNCPETVWPATLTSSGPAFPTTGFALAPGASVSFPGVGATWSGRVWGRYRCTATAPGGARSSCESGDCGTGQVA
;
A
#
# COMPACT_ATOMS: atom_id res chain seq x y z
N MET A 1 52.36 -2.57 0.46
CA MET A 1 51.36 -3.19 1.37
C MET A 1 50.03 -2.52 1.09
N THR A 2 49.13 -3.22 0.40
CA THR A 2 47.78 -2.76 0.08
C THR A 2 46.91 -2.88 1.34
N ASP A 3 46.46 -1.74 1.86
CA ASP A 3 45.46 -1.68 2.93
C ASP A 3 44.09 -1.88 2.28
N ILE A 4 43.54 -3.09 2.41
CA ILE A 4 42.16 -3.38 2.03
C ILE A 4 41.28 -2.76 3.11
N GLY A 5 40.76 -1.56 2.82
CA GLY A 5 39.78 -0.90 3.66
C GLY A 5 38.67 -1.87 4.05
N LYS A 6 38.45 -2.01 5.36
CA LYS A 6 37.41 -2.86 5.95
C LYS A 6 36.07 -2.65 5.25
N ALA A 7 35.67 -3.60 4.41
CA ALA A 7 34.29 -3.73 3.98
C ALA A 7 33.49 -4.30 5.15
N THR A 8 32.77 -3.43 5.87
CA THR A 8 31.83 -3.86 6.91
C THR A 8 30.61 -4.47 6.24
N LEU A 9 30.50 -5.80 6.28
CA LEU A 9 29.32 -6.52 5.81
C LEU A 9 28.25 -6.49 6.92
N SER A 10 27.32 -5.55 6.84
CA SER A 10 26.16 -5.50 7.74
C SER A 10 25.13 -6.53 7.31
N VAL A 11 25.13 -7.70 7.96
CA VAL A 11 24.01 -8.64 7.86
C VAL A 11 22.88 -8.10 8.72
N HIS A 12 21.97 -7.35 8.11
CA HIS A 12 20.67 -7.15 8.74
C HIS A 12 19.99 -8.51 8.79
N GLN A 13 19.72 -9.02 10.00
CA GLN A 13 18.75 -10.09 10.19
C GLN A 13 17.43 -9.59 9.58
N GLY A 14 17.19 -9.98 8.33
CA GLY A 14 16.04 -9.52 7.57
C GLY A 14 14.80 -10.00 8.31
N ALA A 15 14.09 -9.07 8.93
CA ALA A 15 12.77 -9.34 9.47
C ALA A 15 11.97 -10.00 8.33
N ALA A 16 11.43 -11.20 8.56
CA ALA A 16 10.79 -11.99 7.51
C ALA A 16 9.76 -11.12 6.76
N ALA A 17 10.05 -10.84 5.49
CA ALA A 17 9.19 -9.99 4.69
C ALA A 17 7.84 -10.68 4.46
N VAL A 18 6.75 -9.95 4.70
CA VAL A 18 5.39 -10.44 4.52
C VAL A 18 4.89 -10.02 3.13
N THR A 19 4.10 -10.89 2.49
CA THR A 19 3.41 -10.56 1.25
C THR A 19 1.94 -10.29 1.54
N PHE A 20 1.47 -9.09 1.19
CA PHE A 20 0.05 -8.75 1.24
C PHE A 20 -0.58 -8.96 -0.14
N THR A 21 -1.56 -9.86 -0.23
CA THR A 21 -2.33 -10.09 -1.46
C THR A 21 -3.73 -9.53 -1.31
N PHE A 22 -4.07 -8.56 -2.15
CA PHE A 22 -5.41 -7.99 -2.24
C PHE A 22 -6.12 -8.62 -3.42
N ARG A 23 -7.29 -9.20 -3.20
CA ARG A 23 -8.15 -9.78 -4.23
C ARG A 23 -9.54 -9.18 -4.17
N ASN A 24 -10.01 -8.64 -5.28
CA ASN A 24 -11.37 -8.13 -5.38
C ASN A 24 -12.28 -9.23 -5.93
N ASN A 25 -13.13 -9.78 -5.07
CA ASN A 25 -14.18 -10.73 -5.48
C ASN A 25 -15.54 -10.06 -5.67
N CYS A 26 -15.62 -8.74 -5.54
CA CYS A 26 -16.84 -7.96 -5.77
C CYS A 26 -17.09 -7.77 -7.28
N PRO A 27 -18.35 -7.53 -7.71
CA PRO A 27 -18.68 -7.31 -9.11
C PRO A 27 -18.30 -5.91 -9.63
N GLU A 28 -17.77 -5.03 -8.79
CA GLU A 28 -17.37 -3.67 -9.16
C GLU A 28 -15.97 -3.30 -8.61
N THR A 29 -15.40 -2.23 -9.15
CA THR A 29 -14.10 -1.72 -8.71
C THR A 29 -14.18 -1.29 -7.25
N VAL A 30 -13.19 -1.74 -6.48
CA VAL A 30 -12.95 -1.25 -5.11
C VAL A 30 -11.60 -0.53 -5.08
N TRP A 31 -11.42 0.36 -4.12
CA TRP A 31 -10.16 1.08 -3.94
C TRP A 31 -9.54 0.75 -2.58
N PRO A 32 -8.78 -0.36 -2.45
CA PRO A 32 -8.07 -0.65 -1.22
C PRO A 32 -7.21 0.55 -0.80
N ALA A 33 -7.19 0.81 0.50
CA ALA A 33 -6.40 1.85 1.12
C ALA A 33 -5.58 1.24 2.27
N THR A 34 -4.40 1.81 2.49
CA THR A 34 -3.55 1.43 3.61
C THR A 34 -3.14 2.65 4.41
N LEU A 35 -2.97 2.46 5.72
CA LEU A 35 -2.40 3.46 6.61
C LEU A 35 -1.37 2.80 7.50
N THR A 36 -0.13 3.27 7.41
CA THR A 36 0.93 2.85 8.33
C THR A 36 0.76 3.59 9.66
N SER A 37 0.66 2.84 10.75
CA SER A 37 0.65 3.39 12.12
C SER A 37 2.05 3.39 12.73
N SER A 38 2.84 2.35 12.48
CA SER A 38 4.26 2.28 12.87
C SER A 38 5.04 1.29 11.98
N GLY A 39 6.37 1.36 12.05
CA GLY A 39 7.27 0.57 11.21
C GLY A 39 7.51 1.18 9.83
N PRO A 40 8.13 0.42 8.90
CA PRO A 40 8.37 0.88 7.53
C PRO A 40 7.06 1.21 6.80
N ALA A 41 7.06 2.22 5.92
CA ALA A 41 5.84 2.55 5.17
C ALA A 41 5.37 1.37 4.29
N PHE A 42 4.05 1.17 4.22
CA PHE A 42 3.46 0.30 3.21
C PHE A 42 3.77 0.83 1.80
N PRO A 43 3.96 -0.01 0.77
CA PRO A 43 4.35 0.45 -0.57
C PRO A 43 3.37 1.40 -1.28
N THR A 44 2.13 1.52 -0.82
CA THR A 44 1.09 2.38 -1.39
C THR A 44 0.07 2.79 -0.32
N THR A 45 -0.49 3.99 -0.44
CA THR A 45 -1.59 4.50 0.39
C THR A 45 -2.96 4.17 -0.17
N GLY A 46 -3.06 3.85 -1.47
CA GLY A 46 -4.28 3.36 -2.10
C GLY A 46 -4.12 3.07 -3.59
N PHE A 47 -5.02 2.25 -4.13
CA PHE A 47 -5.05 1.91 -5.55
C PHE A 47 -6.43 1.45 -5.96
N ALA A 48 -6.74 1.51 -7.27
CA ALA A 48 -7.95 0.91 -7.83
C ALA A 48 -7.74 -0.59 -8.08
N LEU A 49 -8.75 -1.41 -7.76
CA LEU A 49 -8.72 -2.85 -7.99
C LEU A 49 -10.01 -3.30 -8.68
N ALA A 50 -9.90 -3.62 -9.97
CA ALA A 50 -11.03 -4.03 -10.82
C ALA A 50 -11.68 -5.36 -10.34
N PRO A 51 -12.93 -5.65 -10.75
CA PRO A 51 -13.58 -6.93 -10.46
C PRO A 51 -12.72 -8.14 -10.84
N GLY A 52 -12.61 -9.11 -9.94
CA GLY A 52 -11.82 -10.34 -10.14
C GLY A 52 -10.30 -10.16 -10.09
N ALA A 53 -9.79 -8.92 -10.07
CA ALA A 53 -8.37 -8.65 -10.08
C ALA A 53 -7.69 -8.97 -8.74
N SER A 54 -6.39 -9.22 -8.79
CA SER A 54 -5.54 -9.41 -7.61
C SER A 54 -4.22 -8.67 -7.77
N VAL A 55 -3.73 -8.07 -6.68
CA VAL A 55 -2.44 -7.39 -6.61
C VAL A 55 -1.71 -7.84 -5.35
N SER A 56 -0.42 -8.14 -5.48
CA SER A 56 0.42 -8.56 -4.36
C SER A 56 1.53 -7.54 -4.09
N PHE A 57 1.78 -7.26 -2.81
CA PHE A 57 2.87 -6.44 -2.32
C PHE A 57 3.81 -7.32 -1.49
N PRO A 58 4.86 -7.89 -2.11
CA PRO A 58 5.90 -8.58 -1.37
C PRO A 58 6.79 -7.57 -0.65
N GLY A 59 7.60 -8.02 0.32
CA GLY A 59 8.60 -7.15 0.94
C GLY A 59 8.06 -6.24 2.05
N VAL A 60 6.82 -6.40 2.49
CA VAL A 60 6.29 -5.59 3.61
C VAL A 60 7.05 -5.99 4.87
N GLY A 61 7.68 -5.00 5.51
CA GLY A 61 8.54 -5.24 6.66
C GLY A 61 7.77 -5.92 7.79
N ALA A 62 8.38 -6.91 8.45
CA ALA A 62 7.71 -7.69 9.50
C ALA A 62 7.26 -6.84 10.71
N THR A 63 7.83 -5.64 10.87
CA THR A 63 7.49 -4.68 11.91
C THR A 63 6.45 -3.65 11.48
N TRP A 64 5.91 -3.76 10.26
CA TRP A 64 4.81 -2.91 9.82
C TRP A 64 3.57 -3.17 10.67
N SER A 65 3.00 -2.09 11.18
CA SER A 65 1.70 -2.08 11.83
C SER A 65 0.85 -0.99 11.22
N GLY A 66 -0.39 -1.31 10.87
CA GLY A 66 -1.25 -0.41 10.14
C GLY A 66 -2.66 -0.93 9.95
N ARG A 67 -3.41 -0.21 9.12
CA ARG A 67 -4.77 -0.57 8.72
C ARG A 67 -4.84 -0.79 7.22
N VAL A 68 -5.74 -1.67 6.84
CA VAL A 68 -6.14 -1.95 5.47
C VAL A 68 -7.66 -1.96 5.43
N TRP A 69 -8.24 -1.26 4.46
CA TRP A 69 -9.69 -1.23 4.25
C TRP A 69 -10.03 -1.05 2.78
N GLY A 70 -11.24 -1.45 2.40
CA GLY A 70 -11.78 -1.23 1.07
C GLY A 70 -12.53 0.10 1.02
N ARG A 71 -12.42 0.80 -0.12
CA ARG A 71 -13.30 1.92 -0.45
C ARG A 71 -14.17 1.56 -1.64
N TYR A 72 -15.36 2.12 -1.64
CA TYR A 72 -16.43 1.71 -2.54
C TYR A 72 -17.09 2.92 -3.18
N ARG A 73 -17.44 2.78 -4.47
CA ARG A 73 -18.04 3.82 -5.32
C ARG A 73 -17.31 5.16 -5.18
N CYS A 74 -16.02 5.12 -5.50
CA CYS A 74 -15.21 6.33 -5.52
C CYS A 74 -15.38 7.10 -6.84
N THR A 75 -15.46 8.42 -6.72
CA THR A 75 -15.39 9.33 -7.86
C THR A 75 -13.95 9.79 -8.02
N ALA A 76 -13.34 9.53 -9.19
CA ALA A 76 -12.03 10.06 -9.56
C ALA A 76 -12.27 11.20 -10.55
N THR A 77 -12.16 12.45 -10.10
CA THR A 77 -12.31 13.60 -11.00
C THR A 77 -10.97 13.96 -11.65
N ALA A 78 -11.04 14.37 -12.91
CA ALA A 78 -9.92 14.81 -13.74
C ALA A 78 -9.07 15.93 -13.09
N PRO A 79 -7.83 16.17 -13.58
CA PRO A 79 -7.00 17.29 -13.10
C PRO A 79 -7.78 18.62 -13.18
N GLY A 80 -7.97 19.28 -12.03
CA GLY A 80 -8.75 20.52 -11.91
C GLY A 80 -10.19 20.36 -11.41
N GLY A 81 -10.68 19.13 -11.19
CA GLY A 81 -11.99 18.83 -10.59
C GLY A 81 -11.94 18.55 -9.09
N ALA A 82 -13.13 18.44 -8.47
CA ALA A 82 -13.31 18.24 -7.02
C ALA A 82 -12.50 17.06 -6.45
N ARG A 83 -12.12 17.19 -5.17
CA ARG A 83 -11.48 16.16 -4.33
C ARG A 83 -12.12 14.79 -4.56
N SER A 84 -11.32 13.75 -4.79
CA SER A 84 -11.81 12.37 -4.94
C SER A 84 -12.55 11.96 -3.67
N SER A 85 -13.76 11.43 -3.80
CA SER A 85 -14.57 10.97 -2.66
C SER A 85 -15.16 9.59 -2.91
N CYS A 86 -15.37 8.83 -1.84
CA CYS A 86 -16.00 7.51 -1.87
C CYS A 86 -17.28 7.48 -1.03
N GLU A 87 -18.29 6.73 -1.48
CA GLU A 87 -19.54 6.53 -0.72
C GLU A 87 -19.29 5.80 0.61
N SER A 88 -18.30 4.90 0.64
CA SER A 88 -17.90 4.18 1.86
C SER A 88 -16.39 4.02 1.95
N GLY A 89 -15.88 4.06 3.17
CA GLY A 89 -14.45 3.94 3.48
C GLY A 89 -13.60 5.16 3.12
N ASP A 90 -14.22 6.30 2.79
CA ASP A 90 -13.50 7.51 2.39
C ASP A 90 -12.48 7.96 3.46
N CYS A 91 -11.33 8.45 2.99
CA CYS A 91 -10.22 8.84 3.87
C CYS A 91 -10.26 10.32 4.26
N GLY A 92 -11.14 11.13 3.65
CA GLY A 92 -11.20 12.58 3.81
C GLY A 92 -10.02 13.34 3.18
N THR A 93 -9.12 12.65 2.46
CA THR A 93 -7.91 13.25 1.86
C THR A 93 -8.17 13.88 0.50
N GLY A 94 -9.30 13.56 -0.14
CA GLY A 94 -9.55 13.94 -1.53
C GLY A 94 -8.75 13.12 -2.54
N GLN A 95 -8.13 12.02 -2.12
CA GLN A 95 -7.31 11.16 -2.96
C GLN A 95 -7.73 9.69 -2.85
N VAL A 96 -7.79 9.02 -4.02
CA VAL A 96 -7.95 7.57 -4.12
C VAL A 96 -6.62 6.81 -4.22
N ALA A 97 -5.48 7.49 -4.24
CA ALA A 97 -4.15 6.91 -4.14
C ALA A 97 -3.21 7.90 -3.44
#